data_AF-A0A3E2HBE6-F1
#
_entry.id   AF-A0A3E2HBE6-F1
#
_cell.length_a   1.000
_cell.length_b   1.000
_cell.length_c   1.000
_cell.angle_alpha   90.00
_cell.angle_beta   90.00
_cell.angle_gamma   90.00
#
_symmetry.space_group_name_H-M   'P 1'
#
loop_
_entity.id
_entity.type
_entity.pdbx_description
1 polymer ?
#
loop_
_entity_poly.entity_id
_entity_poly.type
_entity_poly.pdbx_seq_one_letter_code
_entity_poly.pdbx_strand_id
1 'polypeptide(L)'
;MASDIMRYHGYIPSRPGSCNTYNKQHWLNKDFDKMKRDLMSTWEREKWLGKASAGSGKHMTSKDRDNLSHQPPPDAVDQIPQELYRKALRYPKLLTFEDRQLLISRGDVGDKALVDPSSLTNEEINTVLGRPCPNVVRANIERATNNELSTVVELVAKAHALGVESLSEAELKLLVNNFYEYDNYYSQISNNWARTPGVQEAMELLTTTEERNVIVAANKYRLIKFDEEWRQKEKLYH
;
A
#
# COMPACT_ATOMS: atom_id res chain seq x y z
N MET A 1 -37.32 34.31 -18.27
CA MET A 1 -36.85 33.65 -19.51
C MET A 1 -35.35 33.76 -19.58
N ALA A 2 -34.68 32.62 -19.79
CA ALA A 2 -33.28 32.40 -20.18
C ALA A 2 -32.13 32.95 -19.30
N SER A 3 -31.58 32.00 -18.54
CA SER A 3 -30.27 31.93 -17.91
C SER A 3 -29.16 31.59 -18.91
N ASP A 4 -28.08 32.38 -18.95
CA ASP A 4 -26.85 32.05 -19.69
C ASP A 4 -25.75 31.55 -18.73
N ILE A 5 -25.63 30.22 -18.71
CA ILE A 5 -24.53 29.49 -18.08
C ILE A 5 -23.46 29.28 -19.16
N MET A 6 -22.36 30.02 -19.07
CA MET A 6 -21.16 29.74 -19.87
C MET A 6 -20.53 28.43 -19.39
N ARG A 7 -20.63 27.40 -20.24
CA ARG A 7 -19.95 26.11 -20.09
C ARG A 7 -18.45 26.30 -20.31
N TYR A 8 -17.68 26.22 -19.23
CA TYR A 8 -16.25 25.91 -19.31
C TYR A 8 -16.10 24.46 -19.76
N HIS A 9 -15.73 24.26 -21.03
CA HIS A 9 -15.24 22.98 -21.50
C HIS A 9 -13.80 22.80 -21.00
N GLY A 10 -13.64 21.95 -19.99
CA GLY A 10 -12.35 21.49 -19.50
C GLY A 10 -11.60 20.74 -20.59
N TYR A 11 -10.55 21.38 -21.11
CA TYR A 11 -9.55 20.74 -21.94
C TYR A 11 -8.63 19.91 -21.03
N ILE A 12 -8.72 18.58 -21.13
CA ILE A 12 -7.80 17.66 -20.45
C ILE A 12 -6.61 17.42 -21.40
N PRO A 13 -5.39 17.89 -21.10
CA PRO A 13 -4.22 17.57 -21.91
C PRO A 13 -3.94 16.06 -21.81
N SER A 14 -3.88 15.42 -22.96
CA SER A 14 -3.56 14.01 -23.09
C SER A 14 -2.05 13.80 -22.99
N ARG A 15 -1.64 13.03 -21.97
CA ARG A 15 -0.38 12.25 -21.76
C ARG A 15 0.96 12.99 -21.62
N PRO A 16 1.69 12.63 -20.54
CA PRO A 16 3.10 12.24 -20.64
C PRO A 16 3.33 10.81 -20.09
N GLY A 17 4.23 10.08 -20.78
CA GLY A 17 5.02 8.91 -20.33
C GLY A 17 4.37 7.91 -19.37
N SER A 18 4.01 6.72 -19.88
CA SER A 18 3.26 5.70 -19.15
C SER A 18 3.90 5.22 -17.84
N CYS A 19 3.30 5.63 -16.71
CA CYS A 19 3.21 4.76 -15.54
C CYS A 19 2.17 3.67 -15.88
N ASN A 20 2.60 2.42 -15.95
CA ASN A 20 1.79 1.26 -16.34
C ASN A 20 0.52 1.16 -15.46
N THR A 21 -0.66 1.24 -16.07
CA THR A 21 -1.95 1.04 -15.40
C THR A 21 -2.27 -0.45 -15.34
N TYR A 22 -1.97 -1.11 -14.21
CA TYR A 22 -2.38 -2.51 -13.98
C TYR A 22 -3.08 -2.72 -12.62
N ASN A 23 -4.38 -2.91 -12.78
CA ASN A 23 -5.41 -3.71 -12.07
C ASN A 23 -5.08 -4.54 -10.79
N LYS A 24 -5.90 -4.31 -9.75
CA LYS A 24 -6.36 -5.15 -8.60
C LYS A 24 -5.36 -5.64 -7.52
N GLN A 25 -5.87 -5.99 -6.32
CA GLN A 25 -5.55 -5.54 -4.94
C GLN A 25 -5.11 -6.60 -3.86
N HIS A 26 -4.31 -6.38 -2.75
CA HIS A 26 -4.68 -6.64 -1.29
C HIS A 26 -3.65 -7.00 -0.18
N TRP A 27 -3.06 -6.02 0.57
CA TRP A 27 -1.96 -6.31 1.55
C TRP A 27 -1.91 -5.55 2.88
N LEU A 28 -2.26 -4.26 2.94
CA LEU A 28 -2.40 -3.56 4.24
C LEU A 28 -3.55 -4.13 5.09
N ASN A 29 -4.41 -4.90 4.42
CA ASN A 29 -5.48 -5.69 5.00
C ASN A 29 -5.03 -6.89 5.83
N LYS A 30 -3.77 -7.36 5.91
CA LYS A 30 -3.51 -8.46 6.88
C LYS A 30 -3.50 -7.98 8.33
N ASP A 31 -2.83 -6.86 8.60
CA ASP A 31 -2.89 -6.22 9.92
C ASP A 31 -4.17 -5.41 10.09
N PHE A 32 -4.69 -4.79 9.03
CA PHE A 32 -6.00 -4.14 9.10
C PHE A 32 -7.17 -5.14 9.17
N ASP A 33 -7.18 -6.27 8.45
CA ASP A 33 -8.18 -7.35 8.62
C ASP A 33 -7.92 -8.14 9.89
N LYS A 34 -6.69 -8.27 10.38
CA LYS A 34 -6.45 -8.85 11.71
C LYS A 34 -6.97 -7.90 12.78
N MET A 35 -6.67 -6.60 12.71
CA MET A 35 -7.15 -5.61 13.66
C MET A 35 -8.66 -5.40 13.55
N LYS A 36 -9.23 -5.40 12.34
CA LYS A 36 -10.66 -5.43 12.08
C LYS A 36 -11.27 -6.76 12.51
N ARG A 37 -10.65 -7.92 12.29
CA ARG A 37 -11.12 -9.20 12.87
C ARG A 37 -10.96 -9.23 14.37
N ASP A 38 -9.98 -8.57 14.97
CA ASP A 38 -9.77 -8.54 16.41
C ASP A 38 -10.81 -7.61 17.07
N LEU A 39 -11.04 -6.41 16.51
CA LEU A 39 -12.12 -5.49 16.87
C LEU A 39 -13.52 -6.10 16.63
N MET A 40 -13.72 -6.69 15.45
CA MET A 40 -14.96 -7.38 15.09
C MET A 40 -15.13 -8.70 15.85
N SER A 41 -14.07 -9.39 16.27
CA SER A 41 -14.17 -10.63 17.06
C SER A 41 -14.33 -10.36 18.55
N THR A 42 -13.87 -9.21 19.07
CA THR A 42 -14.33 -8.73 20.38
C THR A 42 -15.83 -8.42 20.35
N TRP A 43 -16.30 -7.80 19.27
CA TRP A 43 -17.74 -7.50 19.05
C TRP A 43 -18.58 -8.76 18.78
N GLU A 44 -18.06 -9.70 17.98
CA GLU A 44 -18.72 -10.99 17.72
C GLU A 44 -18.65 -11.89 18.96
N ARG A 45 -17.61 -11.87 19.79
CA ARG A 45 -17.57 -12.63 21.07
C ARG A 45 -18.64 -12.17 22.05
N GLU A 46 -18.95 -10.88 22.11
CA GLU A 46 -20.09 -10.38 22.92
C GLU A 46 -21.44 -10.77 22.31
N LYS A 47 -21.51 -10.97 20.99
CA LYS A 47 -22.72 -11.39 20.26
C LYS A 47 -22.88 -12.92 20.15
N TRP A 48 -21.81 -13.70 20.33
CA TRP A 48 -21.74 -15.16 20.07
C TRP A 48 -21.53 -16.04 21.30
N LEU A 49 -21.51 -15.52 22.53
CA LEU A 49 -21.76 -16.35 23.73
C LEU A 49 -23.19 -16.94 23.79
N GLY A 50 -23.97 -16.84 22.71
CA GLY A 50 -25.33 -17.33 22.59
C GLY A 50 -25.60 -18.42 21.54
N LYS A 51 -24.66 -18.91 20.70
CA LYS A 51 -24.92 -20.07 19.80
C LYS A 51 -23.65 -20.61 19.14
N ALA A 52 -23.67 -21.86 18.71
CA ALA A 52 -22.51 -22.69 18.39
C ALA A 52 -22.30 -22.99 16.88
N SER A 53 -21.14 -23.58 16.58
CA SER A 53 -20.91 -24.75 15.68
C SER A 53 -20.50 -24.57 14.19
N ALA A 54 -19.26 -24.99 13.93
CA ALA A 54 -18.73 -25.93 12.92
C ALA A 54 -18.90 -25.75 11.39
N GLY A 55 -17.81 -25.98 10.64
CA GLY A 55 -17.86 -26.40 9.23
C GLY A 55 -16.53 -26.24 8.46
N SER A 56 -16.10 -27.28 7.74
CA SER A 56 -14.75 -27.54 7.19
C SER A 56 -14.78 -27.73 5.65
N GLY A 57 -13.62 -27.57 4.97
CA GLY A 57 -13.31 -28.14 3.64
C GLY A 57 -12.86 -27.10 2.61
N LYS A 58 -11.61 -27.02 2.10
CA LYS A 58 -10.67 -27.94 1.38
C LYS A 58 -10.53 -27.59 -0.13
N HIS A 59 -9.26 -27.45 -0.51
CA HIS A 59 -8.54 -27.37 -1.79
C HIS A 59 -9.19 -27.79 -3.13
N MET A 60 -8.72 -27.12 -4.21
CA MET A 60 -8.46 -27.72 -5.54
C MET A 60 -7.32 -26.99 -6.28
N THR A 61 -6.54 -27.77 -7.03
CA THR A 61 -5.36 -27.42 -7.86
C THR A 61 -5.64 -27.75 -9.35
N SER A 62 -4.92 -27.13 -10.29
CA SER A 62 -4.57 -27.64 -11.64
C SER A 62 -3.77 -26.54 -12.37
N LYS A 63 -2.47 -26.69 -12.65
CA LYS A 63 -1.81 -27.40 -13.77
C LYS A 63 -2.06 -26.85 -15.18
N ASP A 64 -0.92 -26.53 -15.79
CA ASP A 64 -0.50 -26.51 -17.20
C ASP A 64 -0.96 -25.36 -18.10
N ARG A 65 0.02 -24.55 -18.56
CA ARG A 65 0.04 -23.93 -19.89
C ARG A 65 1.40 -23.32 -20.22
N ASP A 66 2.18 -24.06 -21.00
CA ASP A 66 3.33 -23.56 -21.75
C ASP A 66 2.87 -22.77 -22.99
N ASN A 67 3.48 -21.61 -23.28
CA ASN A 67 4.57 -21.46 -24.27
C ASN A 67 4.61 -20.07 -24.98
N LEU A 68 5.85 -19.58 -25.16
CA LEU A 68 6.38 -18.51 -26.05
C LEU A 68 6.18 -17.00 -25.74
N SER A 69 7.20 -16.41 -25.10
CA SER A 69 7.88 -15.18 -25.56
C SER A 69 9.19 -15.05 -24.75
N HIS A 70 10.27 -14.52 -25.34
CA HIS A 70 11.61 -14.40 -24.74
C HIS A 70 11.61 -13.64 -23.39
N GLN A 71 11.44 -14.39 -22.32
CA GLN A 71 11.71 -14.03 -20.93
C GLN A 71 12.73 -15.04 -20.40
N PRO A 72 13.59 -14.68 -19.41
CA PRO A 72 14.39 -15.67 -18.71
C PRO A 72 13.48 -16.82 -18.22
N PRO A 73 13.96 -18.08 -18.19
CA PRO A 73 13.12 -19.24 -17.96
C PRO A 73 12.26 -19.07 -16.70
N PRO A 74 10.98 -19.47 -16.73
CA PRO A 74 10.04 -19.29 -15.61
C PRO A 74 10.53 -19.94 -14.30
N ASP A 75 11.48 -20.87 -14.38
CA ASP A 75 12.02 -21.63 -13.26
C ASP A 75 13.10 -20.89 -12.43
N ALA A 76 13.60 -19.72 -12.87
CA ALA A 76 14.56 -18.93 -12.08
C ALA A 76 13.88 -18.13 -10.97
N VAL A 77 12.61 -17.75 -11.17
CA VAL A 77 11.82 -16.96 -10.21
C VAL A 77 11.39 -17.80 -8.99
N ASP A 78 11.31 -19.12 -9.17
CA ASP A 78 10.97 -20.09 -8.12
C ASP A 78 12.16 -20.53 -7.23
N GLN A 79 13.38 -19.98 -7.45
CA GLN A 79 14.60 -20.48 -6.79
C GLN A 79 15.30 -19.52 -5.82
N ILE A 80 14.79 -18.29 -5.61
CA ILE A 80 15.39 -17.38 -4.62
C ILE A 80 14.86 -17.73 -3.23
N PRO A 81 15.70 -18.24 -2.29
CA PRO A 81 15.23 -18.62 -0.96
C PRO A 81 14.73 -17.41 -0.17
N GLN A 82 13.66 -17.57 0.61
CA GLN A 82 13.12 -16.47 1.43
C GLN A 82 14.17 -15.87 2.37
N GLU A 83 15.10 -16.70 2.86
CA GLU A 83 16.20 -16.24 3.71
C GLU A 83 17.12 -15.24 3.02
N LEU A 84 17.25 -15.29 1.69
CA LEU A 84 18.04 -14.32 0.96
C LEU A 84 17.37 -12.94 0.95
N TYR A 85 16.05 -12.89 0.81
CA TYR A 85 15.29 -11.63 0.96
C TYR A 85 15.44 -11.04 2.37
N ARG A 86 15.32 -11.89 3.41
CA ARG A 86 15.52 -11.46 4.80
C ARG A 86 16.95 -11.00 5.08
N LYS A 87 17.94 -11.68 4.48
CA LYS A 87 19.35 -11.29 4.56
C LYS A 87 19.56 -9.94 3.90
N ALA A 88 18.95 -9.68 2.74
CA ALA A 88 19.02 -8.40 2.06
C ALA A 88 18.41 -7.26 2.90
N LEU A 89 17.27 -7.50 3.53
CA LEU A 89 16.64 -6.54 4.46
C LEU A 89 17.51 -6.25 5.69
N ARG A 90 17.98 -7.29 6.39
CA ARG A 90 18.63 -7.14 7.70
C ARG A 90 20.11 -6.82 7.63
N TYR A 91 20.80 -7.38 6.62
CA TYR A 91 22.24 -7.36 6.50
C TYR A 91 22.69 -7.09 5.04
N PRO A 92 22.27 -5.98 4.42
CA PRO A 92 22.55 -5.71 3.00
C PRO A 92 24.05 -5.67 2.68
N LYS A 93 24.90 -5.29 3.66
CA LYS A 93 26.37 -5.27 3.53
C LYS A 93 27.01 -6.67 3.51
N LEU A 94 26.28 -7.71 3.94
CA LEU A 94 26.73 -9.10 3.96
C LEU A 94 26.26 -9.91 2.75
N LEU A 95 25.57 -9.30 1.80
CA LEU A 95 25.23 -9.93 0.53
C LEU A 95 26.50 -10.11 -0.30
N THR A 96 26.82 -11.36 -0.64
CA THR A 96 27.95 -11.68 -1.54
C THR A 96 27.64 -11.24 -2.97
N PHE A 97 28.60 -11.37 -3.88
CA PHE A 97 28.36 -11.09 -5.29
C PHE A 97 27.28 -12.03 -5.85
N GLU A 98 27.35 -13.31 -5.53
CA GLU A 98 26.40 -14.35 -5.96
C GLU A 98 24.99 -14.09 -5.43
N ASP A 99 24.87 -13.70 -4.16
CA ASP A 99 23.60 -13.28 -3.55
C ASP A 99 22.94 -12.15 -4.33
N ARG A 100 23.73 -11.13 -4.71
CA ARG A 100 23.25 -9.97 -5.46
C ARG A 100 22.84 -10.36 -6.89
N GLN A 101 23.63 -11.19 -7.56
CA GLN A 101 23.30 -11.70 -8.90
C GLN A 101 22.01 -12.53 -8.87
N LEU A 102 21.84 -13.38 -7.85
CA LEU A 102 20.64 -14.19 -7.69
C LEU A 102 19.40 -13.32 -7.44
N LEU A 103 19.50 -12.28 -6.61
CA LEU A 103 18.42 -11.32 -6.42
C LEU A 103 18.06 -10.59 -7.71
N ILE A 104 19.05 -10.01 -8.41
CA ILE A 104 18.86 -9.27 -9.67
C ILE A 104 18.33 -10.16 -10.82
N SER A 105 18.52 -11.48 -10.74
CA SER A 105 18.08 -12.41 -11.80
C SER A 105 16.57 -12.37 -12.06
N ARG A 106 15.77 -11.86 -11.11
CA ARG A 106 14.33 -11.65 -11.26
C ARG A 106 13.99 -10.47 -12.16
N GLY A 107 14.82 -9.42 -12.14
CA GLY A 107 14.78 -8.30 -13.07
C GLY A 107 13.59 -7.35 -12.86
N ASP A 108 13.15 -7.14 -11.62
CA ASP A 108 12.13 -6.15 -11.32
C ASP A 108 12.69 -4.93 -10.55
N VAL A 109 11.82 -4.14 -9.91
CA VAL A 109 12.28 -2.97 -9.13
C VAL A 109 12.47 -3.30 -7.65
N GLY A 110 11.90 -4.42 -7.19
CA GLY A 110 11.93 -4.85 -5.80
C GLY A 110 13.24 -5.57 -5.46
N ASP A 111 13.77 -6.38 -6.37
CA ASP A 111 15.12 -6.95 -6.28
C ASP A 111 16.20 -5.87 -6.35
N LYS A 112 16.06 -4.90 -7.27
CA LYS A 112 16.92 -3.72 -7.32
C LYS A 112 16.93 -2.99 -5.97
N ALA A 113 15.75 -2.79 -5.37
CA ALA A 113 15.62 -2.19 -4.05
C ALA A 113 16.33 -2.98 -2.95
N LEU A 114 16.28 -4.31 -2.98
CA LEU A 114 16.94 -5.17 -2.01
C LEU A 114 18.47 -5.19 -2.15
N VAL A 115 18.99 -5.02 -3.36
CA VAL A 115 20.43 -5.09 -3.63
C VAL A 115 21.12 -3.74 -3.44
N ASP A 116 20.54 -2.68 -4.00
CA ASP A 116 21.06 -1.33 -3.90
C ASP A 116 19.90 -0.31 -3.80
N PRO A 117 19.37 -0.09 -2.58
CA PRO A 117 18.27 0.84 -2.35
C PRO A 117 18.61 2.28 -2.77
N SER A 118 19.90 2.64 -2.81
CA SER A 118 20.34 4.00 -3.15
C SER A 118 20.32 4.28 -4.65
N SER A 119 20.23 3.24 -5.48
CA SER A 119 20.19 3.33 -6.94
C SER A 119 18.79 3.59 -7.52
N LEU A 120 17.75 3.61 -6.69
CA LEU A 120 16.37 3.80 -7.16
C LEU A 120 16.07 5.27 -7.41
N THR A 121 15.31 5.50 -8.48
CA THR A 121 14.62 6.75 -8.76
C THR A 121 13.39 6.91 -7.87
N ASN A 122 12.85 8.13 -7.75
CA ASN A 122 11.63 8.38 -6.97
C ASN A 122 10.42 7.60 -7.53
N GLU A 123 10.36 7.43 -8.84
CA GLU A 123 9.34 6.64 -9.54
C GLU A 123 9.41 5.16 -9.16
N GLU A 124 10.62 4.60 -9.11
CA GLU A 124 10.83 3.20 -8.69
C GLU A 124 10.53 3.03 -7.20
N ILE A 125 10.95 3.97 -6.34
CA ILE A 125 10.61 3.97 -4.90
C ILE A 125 9.08 3.95 -4.74
N ASN A 126 8.37 4.85 -5.43
CA ASN A 126 6.91 4.87 -5.38
C ASN A 126 6.29 3.61 -5.97
N THR A 127 6.91 2.97 -6.96
CA THR A 127 6.44 1.69 -7.50
C THR A 127 6.58 0.57 -6.47
N VAL A 128 7.72 0.45 -5.81
CA VAL A 128 7.95 -0.55 -4.75
C VAL A 128 6.98 -0.32 -3.59
N LEU A 129 6.83 0.93 -3.14
CA LEU A 129 5.89 1.34 -2.09
C LEU A 129 4.43 1.44 -2.58
N GLY A 130 4.21 1.16 -3.87
CA GLY A 130 2.99 1.29 -4.66
C GLY A 130 2.12 2.51 -4.36
N ARG A 131 2.80 3.63 -4.22
CA ARG A 131 2.24 4.98 -4.24
C ARG A 131 1.95 5.38 -5.70
N PRO A 132 1.14 6.43 -5.92
CA PRO A 132 1.05 7.07 -7.22
C PRO A 132 2.43 7.55 -7.72
N CYS A 133 2.52 7.92 -9.00
CA CYS A 133 3.75 8.52 -9.53
C CYS A 133 4.12 9.79 -8.72
N PRO A 134 5.42 10.13 -8.56
CA PRO A 134 5.86 11.16 -7.61
C PRO A 134 5.20 12.54 -7.79
N ASN A 135 4.94 12.93 -9.04
CA ASN A 135 4.22 14.15 -9.36
C ASN A 135 2.76 14.13 -8.89
N VAL A 136 2.08 12.98 -8.97
CA VAL A 136 0.71 12.79 -8.47
C VAL A 136 0.69 12.82 -6.94
N VAL A 137 1.66 12.16 -6.29
CA VAL A 137 1.81 12.22 -4.83
C VAL A 137 1.98 13.66 -4.36
N ARG A 138 2.91 14.41 -4.98
CA ARG A 138 3.11 15.84 -4.69
C ARG A 138 1.82 16.63 -4.82
N ALA A 139 1.14 16.54 -5.96
CA ALA A 139 -0.10 17.29 -6.22
C ALA A 139 -1.22 16.94 -5.24
N ASN A 140 -1.31 15.68 -4.80
CA ASN A 140 -2.27 15.26 -3.79
C ASN A 140 -1.95 15.86 -2.42
N ILE A 141 -0.69 15.84 -2.01
CA ILE A 141 -0.23 16.43 -0.73
C ILE A 141 -0.45 17.94 -0.72
N GLU A 142 -0.05 18.63 -1.79
CA GLU A 142 -0.29 20.07 -1.95
C GLU A 142 -1.78 20.39 -1.82
N ARG A 143 -2.65 19.62 -2.48
CA ARG A 143 -4.10 19.83 -2.37
C ARG A 143 -4.65 19.59 -0.96
N ALA A 144 -4.23 18.52 -0.29
CA ALA A 144 -4.71 18.20 1.06
C ALA A 144 -4.21 19.17 2.13
N THR A 145 -3.07 19.82 1.88
CA THR A 145 -2.40 20.73 2.82
C THR A 145 -2.56 22.20 2.44
N ASN A 146 -3.43 22.52 1.46
CA ASN A 146 -3.59 23.88 0.92
C ASN A 146 -2.24 24.51 0.45
N ASN A 147 -1.38 23.68 -0.14
CA ASN A 147 -0.03 23.99 -0.62
C ASN A 147 1.00 24.29 0.49
N GLU A 148 0.72 23.93 1.74
CA GLU A 148 1.68 24.07 2.85
C GLU A 148 2.83 23.07 2.70
N LEU A 149 2.53 21.83 2.32
CA LEU A 149 3.51 20.74 2.15
C LEU A 149 3.47 20.19 0.73
N SER A 150 4.57 19.56 0.30
CA SER A 150 4.70 19.00 -1.06
C SER A 150 5.28 17.59 -1.10
N THR A 151 5.81 17.09 0.01
CA THR A 151 6.49 15.80 0.09
C THR A 151 5.91 14.87 1.15
N VAL A 152 6.12 13.57 0.95
CA VAL A 152 5.73 12.53 1.92
C VAL A 152 6.43 12.75 3.26
N VAL A 153 7.73 13.06 3.23
CA VAL A 153 8.55 13.26 4.44
C VAL A 153 8.00 14.41 5.28
N GLU A 154 7.61 15.52 4.64
CA GLU A 154 7.01 16.66 5.34
C GLU A 154 5.69 16.29 6.02
N LEU A 155 4.79 15.59 5.32
CA LEU A 155 3.49 15.21 5.89
C LEU A 155 3.65 14.19 7.04
N VAL A 156 4.57 13.23 6.88
CA VAL A 156 4.91 12.28 7.95
C VAL A 156 5.51 12.99 9.16
N ALA A 157 6.44 13.92 8.95
CA ALA A 157 7.06 14.70 10.03
C ALA A 157 6.02 15.55 10.77
N LYS A 158 5.08 16.19 10.06
CA LYS A 158 3.96 16.92 10.67
C LYS A 158 3.09 16.01 11.53
N ALA A 159 2.71 14.86 11.01
CA ALA A 159 1.90 13.87 11.73
C ALA A 159 2.62 13.31 12.96
N HIS A 160 3.93 13.08 12.87
CA HIS A 160 4.74 12.63 14.00
C HIS A 160 4.90 13.72 15.07
N ALA A 161 5.15 14.97 14.67
CA ALA A 161 5.35 16.08 15.60
C ALA A 161 4.08 16.54 16.32
N LEU A 162 2.93 16.52 15.64
CA LEU A 162 1.66 17.05 16.15
C LEU A 162 0.66 15.97 16.59
N GLY A 163 0.94 14.70 16.30
CA GLY A 163 -0.03 13.61 16.44
C GLY A 163 -0.97 13.52 15.23
N VAL A 164 -1.44 12.31 14.94
CA VAL A 164 -2.33 12.02 13.79
C VAL A 164 -3.73 12.60 13.97
N GLU A 165 -4.14 12.82 15.21
CA GLU A 165 -5.40 13.44 15.62
C GLU A 165 -5.47 14.94 15.30
N SER A 166 -4.30 15.59 15.15
CA SER A 166 -4.18 17.00 14.81
C SER A 166 -4.21 17.26 13.30
N LEU A 167 -4.20 16.19 12.48
CA LEU A 167 -4.27 16.30 11.03
C LEU A 167 -5.69 16.64 10.57
N SER A 168 -5.78 17.40 9.47
CA SER A 168 -7.05 17.57 8.77
C SER A 168 -7.54 16.22 8.21
N GLU A 169 -8.84 16.13 7.93
CA GLU A 169 -9.43 14.93 7.34
C GLU A 169 -8.80 14.56 6.00
N ALA A 170 -8.43 15.55 5.17
CA ALA A 170 -7.78 15.33 3.89
C ALA A 170 -6.36 14.75 4.06
N GLU A 171 -5.56 15.31 4.97
CA GLU A 171 -4.22 14.81 5.30
C GLU A 171 -4.28 13.38 5.86
N LEU A 172 -5.18 13.13 6.82
CA LEU A 172 -5.38 11.82 7.42
C LEU A 172 -5.78 10.79 6.35
N LYS A 173 -6.70 11.16 5.46
CA LYS A 173 -7.15 10.29 4.36
C LYS A 173 -6.00 9.94 3.42
N LEU A 174 -5.13 10.89 3.08
CA LEU A 174 -3.94 10.61 2.27
C LEU A 174 -3.02 9.59 2.94
N LEU A 175 -2.71 9.76 4.22
CA LEU A 175 -1.84 8.82 4.95
C LEU A 175 -2.43 7.41 4.98
N VAL A 176 -3.73 7.29 5.27
CA VAL A 176 -4.42 5.99 5.31
C VAL A 176 -4.50 5.35 3.92
N ASN A 177 -4.69 6.15 2.88
CA ASN A 177 -4.83 5.68 1.51
C ASN A 177 -3.50 5.61 0.76
N ASN A 178 -2.35 5.56 1.44
CA ASN A 178 -1.02 5.50 0.82
C ASN A 178 -0.82 6.56 -0.29
N PHE A 179 -1.23 7.80 0.00
CA PHE A 179 -1.13 9.01 -0.83
C PHE A 179 -2.00 9.03 -2.10
N TYR A 180 -3.00 8.14 -2.19
CA TYR A 180 -4.10 8.27 -3.15
C TYR A 180 -5.18 9.23 -2.61
N GLU A 181 -5.64 10.16 -3.45
CA GLU A 181 -6.67 11.15 -3.09
C GLU A 181 -8.03 10.52 -2.76
N TYR A 182 -8.43 9.54 -3.54
CA TYR A 182 -9.68 8.82 -3.35
C TYR A 182 -9.44 7.56 -2.54
N ASP A 183 -10.49 7.10 -1.84
CA ASP A 183 -10.50 5.78 -1.22
C ASP A 183 -10.32 4.78 -2.34
N ASN A 184 -9.06 4.39 -2.50
CA ASN A 184 -8.72 3.50 -3.56
C ASN A 184 -8.93 2.09 -3.04
N TYR A 185 -10.22 1.74 -2.95
CA TYR A 185 -10.66 0.37 -2.79
C TYR A 185 -9.85 -0.53 -3.76
N TYR A 186 -9.44 0.00 -4.93
CA TYR A 186 -8.68 -0.67 -6.00
C TYR A 186 -7.15 -0.49 -6.10
N SER A 187 -6.46 0.47 -5.44
CA SER A 187 -4.98 0.63 -5.49
C SER A 187 -4.27 0.15 -4.26
N GLN A 188 -4.76 -0.97 -3.77
CA GLN A 188 -3.86 -1.95 -3.22
C GLN A 188 -2.92 -2.33 -4.39
N ILE A 189 -1.70 -1.79 -4.38
CA ILE A 189 -0.52 -2.16 -5.17
C ILE A 189 -0.64 -3.61 -5.61
N SER A 190 -0.50 -3.85 -6.91
CA SER A 190 -1.05 -5.03 -7.60
C SER A 190 -0.95 -6.33 -6.80
N ASN A 191 -2.02 -7.12 -6.84
CA ASN A 191 -2.16 -8.37 -6.12
C ASN A 191 -1.03 -9.37 -6.44
N ASN A 192 -0.37 -9.16 -7.58
CA ASN A 192 0.79 -9.93 -7.97
C ASN A 192 2.06 -9.31 -7.39
N TRP A 193 2.22 -7.98 -7.43
CA TRP A 193 3.42 -7.29 -6.95
C TRP A 193 3.72 -7.55 -5.47
N ALA A 194 2.77 -7.36 -4.56
CA ALA A 194 3.05 -7.64 -3.15
C ALA A 194 2.94 -9.14 -2.78
N ARG A 195 2.55 -10.00 -3.72
CA ARG A 195 2.77 -11.46 -3.63
C ARG A 195 4.12 -11.87 -4.18
N THR A 196 4.78 -11.04 -4.98
CA THR A 196 6.14 -11.30 -5.46
C THR A 196 7.02 -11.46 -4.23
N PRO A 197 7.72 -12.60 -4.08
CA PRO A 197 8.64 -12.81 -2.96
C PRO A 197 9.60 -11.62 -2.80
N GLY A 198 9.98 -11.25 -1.58
CA GLY A 198 10.93 -10.15 -1.37
C GLY A 198 10.38 -8.73 -1.53
N VAL A 199 9.19 -8.52 -2.10
CA VAL A 199 8.60 -7.17 -2.19
C VAL A 199 8.26 -6.62 -0.80
N GLN A 200 7.83 -7.48 0.12
CA GLN A 200 7.60 -7.05 1.50
C GLN A 200 8.90 -6.54 2.14
N GLU A 201 10.00 -7.29 1.99
CA GLU A 201 11.32 -6.87 2.44
C GLU A 201 11.78 -5.58 1.76
N ALA A 202 11.54 -5.41 0.45
CA ALA A 202 11.88 -4.20 -0.28
C ALA A 202 11.08 -2.98 0.24
N MET A 203 9.77 -3.13 0.46
CA MET A 203 8.94 -2.09 1.05
C MET A 203 9.40 -1.76 2.46
N GLU A 204 9.75 -2.78 3.26
CA GLU A 204 10.23 -2.59 4.62
C GLU A 204 11.55 -1.83 4.67
N LEU A 205 12.45 -2.10 3.72
CA LEU A 205 13.73 -1.42 3.57
C LEU A 205 13.57 0.05 3.17
N LEU A 206 12.60 0.36 2.30
CA LEU A 206 12.36 1.71 1.79
C LEU A 206 11.46 2.55 2.71
N THR A 207 10.61 1.94 3.53
CA THR A 207 9.71 2.65 4.45
C THR A 207 10.44 2.96 5.75
N THR A 208 10.58 4.24 6.08
CA THR A 208 11.20 4.64 7.34
C THR A 208 10.36 4.17 8.54
N THR A 209 11.02 3.92 9.68
CA THR A 209 10.32 3.55 10.92
C THR A 209 9.29 4.60 11.33
N GLU A 210 9.62 5.88 11.16
CA GLU A 210 8.72 7.00 11.46
C GLU A 210 7.49 6.97 10.57
N GLU A 211 7.66 6.83 9.26
CA GLU A 211 6.55 6.74 8.32
C GLU A 211 5.64 5.54 8.64
N ARG A 212 6.23 4.38 8.93
CA ARG A 212 5.47 3.19 9.34
C ARG A 212 4.63 3.45 10.58
N ASN A 213 5.21 4.07 11.60
CA ASN A 213 4.53 4.37 12.86
C ASN A 213 3.37 5.35 12.64
N VAL A 214 3.59 6.40 11.83
CA VAL A 214 2.57 7.38 11.47
C VAL A 214 1.41 6.73 10.72
N ILE A 215 1.70 5.90 9.70
CA ILE A 215 0.65 5.20 8.93
C ILE A 215 -0.15 4.26 9.84
N VAL A 216 0.49 3.53 10.75
CA VAL A 216 -0.20 2.66 11.72
C VAL A 216 -1.08 3.47 12.66
N ALA A 217 -0.58 4.60 13.18
CA ALA A 217 -1.35 5.48 14.05
C ALA A 217 -2.56 6.08 13.32
N ALA A 218 -2.39 6.57 12.08
CA ALA A 218 -3.46 7.12 11.26
C ALA A 218 -4.57 6.09 10.98
N ASN A 219 -4.19 4.84 10.65
CA ASN A 219 -5.14 3.75 10.45
C ASN A 219 -5.94 3.42 11.73
N LYS A 220 -5.27 3.35 12.88
CA LYS A 220 -5.92 3.14 14.18
C LYS A 220 -6.90 4.26 14.50
N TYR A 221 -6.47 5.51 14.32
CA TYR A 221 -7.31 6.68 14.60
C TYR A 221 -8.56 6.70 13.72
N ARG A 222 -8.44 6.42 12.40
CA ARG A 222 -9.59 6.33 11.49
C ARG A 222 -10.60 5.26 11.94
N LEU A 223 -10.13 4.11 12.43
CA LEU A 223 -11.01 3.03 12.90
C LEU A 223 -11.75 3.39 14.18
N ILE A 224 -11.08 4.07 15.12
CA ILE A 224 -11.72 4.57 16.35
C ILE A 224 -12.82 5.57 16.00
N LYS A 225 -12.52 6.55 15.13
CA LYS A 225 -13.51 7.55 14.69
C LYS A 225 -14.72 6.89 14.01
N PHE A 226 -14.48 5.87 13.18
CA PHE A 226 -15.55 5.12 12.54
C PHE A 226 -16.45 4.39 13.55
N ASP A 227 -15.87 3.77 14.58
CA ASP A 227 -16.64 3.12 15.65
C ASP A 227 -17.50 4.12 16.44
N GLU A 228 -16.93 5.28 16.78
CA GLU A 228 -17.65 6.35 17.48
C GLU A 228 -18.83 6.89 16.66
N GLU A 229 -18.62 7.18 15.38
CA GLU A 229 -19.68 7.62 14.46
C GLU A 229 -20.79 6.57 14.33
N TRP A 230 -20.42 5.29 14.29
CA TRP A 230 -21.38 4.20 14.21
C TRP A 230 -22.22 4.09 15.49
N ARG A 231 -21.60 4.16 16.68
CA ARG A 231 -22.32 4.16 17.97
C ARG A 231 -23.27 5.34 18.13
N GLN A 232 -22.87 6.53 17.65
CA GLN A 232 -23.75 7.70 17.70
C GLN A 232 -24.97 7.52 16.79
N LYS A 233 -24.78 6.93 15.60
CA LYS A 233 -25.91 6.59 14.71
C LYS A 233 -26.83 5.57 15.35
N GLU A 234 -26.30 4.51 15.97
CA GLU A 234 -27.11 3.48 16.64
C GLU A 234 -28.02 4.07 17.73
N LYS A 235 -27.51 5.01 18.54
CA LYS A 235 -28.30 5.74 19.55
C LYS A 235 -29.43 6.60 18.97
N LEU A 236 -29.35 7.01 17.70
CA LEU A 236 -30.42 7.79 17.06
C LEU A 236 -31.56 6.90 16.55
N TYR A 237 -31.32 5.59 16.40
CA TYR A 237 -32.29 4.64 15.88
C TYR A 237 -33.00 3.79 16.96
N HIS A 238 -32.62 3.94 18.23
CA HIS A 238 -33.18 3.24 19.39
C HIS A 238 -33.70 4.22 20.43
#